data_AF-A0A382QVC2-F1
#
_entry.id   AF-A0A382QVC2-F1
#
_cell.length_a   1.000
_cell.length_b   1.000
_cell.length_c   1.000
_cell.angle_alpha   90.00
_cell.angle_beta   90.00
_cell.angle_gamma   90.00
#
_symmetry.space_group_name_H-M   'P 1'
#
loop_
_entity.id
_entity.type
_entity.pdbx_description
1 polymer ?
#
loop_
_entity_poly.entity_id
_entity_poly.type
_entity_poly.pdbx_seq_one_letter_code
_entity_poly.pdbx_strand_id
1 'polypeptide(L)' 'MAGFYTIEKRDGRWWFITPDGAPFWSIGINHIDSAALRFAESDGVWEREFGNSHERWLVIAP' A
#
# COMPACT_ATOMS: atom_id res chain seq x y z
N MET A 1 13.98 4.78 20.55
CA MET A 1 12.83 4.64 19.63
C MET A 1 13.26 3.72 18.50
N ALA A 2 13.12 2.41 18.70
CA ALA A 2 13.24 1.43 17.63
C ALA A 2 11.82 0.95 17.31
N GLY A 3 11.48 0.77 16.04
CA GLY A 3 10.17 0.27 15.62
C GLY A 3 9.27 1.25 14.86
N PHE A 4 9.67 2.51 14.66
CA PHE A 4 8.88 3.48 13.90
C PHE A 4 9.67 4.02 12.70
N TYR A 5 8.94 4.38 11.65
CA TYR A 5 9.48 5.18 10.57
C TYR A 5 9.76 6.61 11.06
N THR A 6 10.86 7.20 10.63
CA THR A 6 11.27 8.56 11.00
C THR A 6 11.73 9.35 9.78
N ILE A 7 12.18 10.59 10.00
CA ILE A 7 12.79 11.44 8.99
C ILE A 7 14.20 11.85 9.43
N GLU A 8 15.14 11.90 8.48
CA GLU A 8 16.52 12.29 8.75
C GLU A 8 17.12 13.02 7.55
N LYS A 9 18.04 13.96 7.81
CA LYS A 9 18.80 14.65 6.76
C LYS A 9 20.18 14.01 6.63
N ARG A 10 20.48 13.38 5.48
CA ARG A 10 21.79 12.76 5.14
C ARG A 10 22.37 13.41 3.90
N ASP A 11 23.63 13.84 3.98
CA ASP A 11 24.35 14.51 2.88
C ASP A 11 23.56 15.65 2.23
N GLY A 12 22.89 16.44 3.06
CA GLY A 12 22.10 17.58 2.61
C GLY A 12 20.67 17.25 2.12
N ARG A 13 20.28 15.97 2.04
CA ARG A 13 18.96 15.51 1.55
C ARG A 13 18.11 14.93 2.67
N TRP A 14 16.80 15.18 2.62
CA TRP A 14 15.84 14.57 3.54
C TRP A 14 15.44 13.18 3.06
N TRP A 15 15.35 12.26 4.01
CA TRP A 15 14.98 10.87 3.81
C TRP A 15 13.91 10.44 4.80
N PHE A 16 13.02 9.56 4.36
CA PHE A 16 12.34 8.68 5.29
C PHE A 16 13.28 7.55 5.70
N ILE A 17 13.23 7.17 6.96
CA ILE A 17 14.07 6.16 7.57
C ILE A 17 13.18 5.03 8.08
N THR A 18 13.54 3.80 7.72
CA THR A 18 12.88 2.59 8.19
C THR A 18 13.14 2.35 9.69
N PRO A 19 12.34 1.53 10.37
CA PRO A 19 12.57 1.20 11.78
C PRO A 19 13.96 0.61 12.11
N ASP A 20 14.63 -0.02 11.14
CA ASP A 20 15.98 -0.58 11.22
C ASP A 20 17.09 0.41 10.76
N GLY A 21 16.73 1.64 10.37
CA GLY A 21 17.68 2.73 10.13
C GLY A 21 18.11 2.95 8.67
N ALA A 22 17.56 2.18 7.73
CA ALA A 22 17.84 2.34 6.31
C ALA A 22 17.04 3.50 5.69
N PRO A 23 17.63 4.30 4.78
CA PRO A 23 16.89 5.30 4.04
C PRO A 23 16.03 4.64 2.97
N PHE A 24 14.82 5.13 2.74
CA PHE A 24 13.96 4.64 1.65
C PHE A 24 13.17 5.76 0.97
N TRP A 25 12.73 5.47 -0.27
CA TRP A 25 11.83 6.33 -1.02
C TRP A 25 10.38 5.93 -0.73
N SER A 26 9.55 6.90 -0.36
CA SER A 26 8.11 6.69 -0.24
C SER A 26 7.46 6.83 -1.61
N ILE A 27 7.09 5.69 -2.20
CA ILE A 27 6.36 5.60 -3.46
C ILE A 27 5.11 4.77 -3.16
N GLY A 28 3.94 5.29 -3.50
CA GLY A 28 2.67 4.64 -3.18
C GLY A 28 1.56 5.01 -4.15
N ILE A 29 0.50 4.21 -4.13
CA ILE A 29 -0.72 4.43 -4.90
C ILE A 29 -1.78 5.04 -3.97
N ASN A 30 -2.52 6.02 -4.48
CA ASN A 30 -3.61 6.67 -3.74
C ASN A 30 -4.95 5.99 -4.03
N HIS A 31 -5.94 6.18 -3.14
CA HIS A 31 -7.30 5.66 -3.30
C HIS A 31 -7.37 4.14 -3.47
N ILE A 32 -6.54 3.40 -2.73
CA ILE A 32 -6.60 1.93 -2.69
C ILE A 32 -7.81 1.51 -1.83
N ASP A 33 -8.89 1.13 -2.50
CA ASP A 33 -10.06 0.46 -1.91
C ASP A 33 -10.74 -0.47 -2.93
N SER A 34 -11.54 -1.43 -2.44
CA SER A 34 -12.22 -2.42 -3.29
C SER A 34 -13.63 -2.02 -3.70
N ALA A 35 -14.11 -0.81 -3.36
CA ALA A 35 -15.51 -0.42 -3.60
C ALA A 35 -15.85 -0.42 -5.08
N ALA A 36 -14.98 0.13 -5.93
CA ALA A 36 -15.19 0.17 -7.38
C ALA A 36 -15.39 -1.22 -7.99
N LEU A 37 -14.72 -2.25 -7.47
CA LEU A 37 -14.82 -3.63 -7.97
C LEU A 37 -16.18 -4.29 -7.67
N ARG A 38 -16.95 -3.73 -6.72
CA ARG A 38 -18.22 -4.26 -6.24
C ARG A 38 -19.45 -3.64 -6.92
N PHE A 39 -19.25 -2.68 -7.81
CA PHE A 39 -20.33 -2.11 -8.61
C PHE A 39 -20.81 -3.08 -9.69
N ALA A 40 -22.05 -2.93 -10.14
CA ALA A 40 -22.64 -3.78 -11.16
C ALA A 40 -21.89 -3.68 -12.50
N GLU A 41 -21.37 -2.49 -12.79
CA GLU A 41 -20.56 -2.13 -13.95
C GLU A 41 -19.21 -2.84 -14.00
N SER A 42 -18.77 -3.44 -12.89
CA SER A 42 -17.51 -4.17 -12.80
C SER A 42 -17.64 -5.65 -13.19
N ASP A 43 -18.77 -6.05 -13.80
CA ASP A 43 -19.04 -7.39 -14.34
C ASP A 43 -18.73 -8.54 -13.37
N GLY A 44 -18.95 -8.30 -12.07
CA GLY A 44 -18.69 -9.28 -11.02
C GLY A 44 -17.21 -9.63 -10.82
N VAL A 45 -16.27 -8.78 -11.26
CA VAL A 45 -14.82 -8.99 -11.08
C VAL A 45 -14.44 -9.29 -9.62
N TRP A 46 -15.16 -8.67 -8.67
CA TRP A 46 -14.97 -8.91 -7.25
C TRP A 46 -15.15 -10.38 -6.85
N GLU A 47 -16.22 -11.02 -7.32
CA GLU A 47 -16.47 -12.44 -7.08
C GLU A 47 -15.46 -13.30 -7.84
N ARG A 48 -15.28 -13.06 -9.14
CA ARG A 48 -14.50 -13.94 -10.01
C ARG A 48 -13.02 -13.99 -9.64
N GLU A 49 -12.41 -12.83 -9.39
CA GLU A 49 -10.97 -12.72 -9.17
C GLU A 49 -10.61 -12.84 -7.68
N PHE A 50 -11.48 -12.34 -6.79
CA PHE A 50 -11.17 -12.25 -5.36
C PHE A 50 -12.05 -13.14 -4.49
N GLY A 51 -13.04 -13.84 -5.04
CA GLY A 51 -13.91 -14.76 -4.30
C GLY A 51 -14.62 -14.07 -3.14
N ASN A 52 -15.04 -12.82 -3.34
CA ASN A 52 -15.59 -11.95 -2.30
C ASN A 52 -14.70 -11.70 -1.07
N SER A 53 -13.39 -11.95 -1.16
CA SER A 53 -12.47 -11.83 -0.03
C SER A 53 -11.61 -10.57 -0.11
N HIS A 54 -11.74 -9.70 0.91
CA HIS A 54 -10.84 -8.56 1.09
C HIS A 54 -9.40 -8.98 1.36
N GLU A 55 -9.20 -10.10 2.06
CA GLU A 55 -7.86 -10.62 2.32
C GLU A 55 -7.18 -11.03 1.01
N ARG A 56 -7.91 -11.72 0.11
CA ARG A 56 -7.38 -12.07 -1.21
C ARG A 56 -7.08 -10.84 -2.04
N TRP A 57 -7.95 -9.83 -2.01
CA TRP A 57 -7.70 -8.56 -2.68
C TRP A 57 -6.46 -7.84 -2.15
N LEU A 58 -6.26 -7.77 -0.82
CA LEU A 58 -5.10 -7.11 -0.22
C LEU A 58 -3.77 -7.80 -0.52
N VAL A 59 -3.76 -9.12 -0.69
CA VAL A 59 -2.53 -9.88 -0.96
C VAL A 59 -2.09 -9.79 -2.42
N ILE A 60 -3.04 -9.52 -3.34
CA ILE A 60 -2.79 -9.44 -4.78
C ILE A 60 -2.77 -7.98 -5.27
N ALA A 61 -3.32 -7.04 -4.47
CA ALA A 61 -3.20 -5.62 -4.74
C ALA A 61 -1.70 -5.23 -4.79
N PRO A 62 -1.25 -4.55 -5.86
CA PRO A 62 0.13 -4.11 -5.99
C PRO A 62 0.52 -3.09 -4.92
#